data_AF-A0A6C0DVM1-F1
#
_entry.id   AF-A0A6C0DVM1-F1
#
_cell.length_a   1.000
_cell.length_b   1.000
_cell.length_c   1.000
_cell.angle_alpha   90.00
_cell.angle_beta   90.00
_cell.angle_gamma   90.00
#
_symmetry.space_group_name_H-M   'P 1'
#
loop_
_entity.id
_entity.type
_entity.pdbx_description
1 polymer ?
#
loop_
_entity_poly.entity_id
_entity_poly.type
_entity_poly.pdbx_seq_one_letter_code
_entity_poly.pdbx_strand_id
1 'polypeptide(L)'
;MSIVTYPSFSKTIQAFLTYLSSNSDALRKDPAELTEIKKKLHSQGDAASQGSGNQVTDQETCFAAALESFGFKYSSSKVLPSENGFYYIYQVNGTQRSIDFQVYDWFSATKRKSVNFDLKHTKTDIFFLNDGWFHENIVYIISWMRRISEPRKKKVVEPATFIALGQQIPTVEEAALYEELCEIKKKYNTDYKGSGSFHCYLRFANTYKCDRFTAEYTTECLTATLSVVGPRRRPAVAEDDTMSMDSI
;
A
#
# COMPACT_ATOMS: atom_id res chain seq x y z
N MET A 1 -19.89 -18.92 -28.46
CA MET A 1 -19.68 -17.99 -27.32
C MET A 1 -18.22 -18.08 -26.92
N SER A 2 -17.43 -17.04 -27.17
CA SER A 2 -16.01 -17.02 -26.80
C SER A 2 -15.91 -16.83 -25.29
N ILE A 3 -15.33 -17.80 -24.59
CA ILE A 3 -15.02 -17.66 -23.16
C ILE A 3 -13.85 -16.68 -23.09
N VAL A 4 -14.14 -15.42 -22.78
CA VAL A 4 -13.10 -14.43 -22.48
C VAL A 4 -12.48 -14.82 -21.15
N THR A 5 -11.32 -15.46 -21.18
CA THR A 5 -10.55 -15.77 -19.98
C THR A 5 -9.85 -14.51 -19.51
N TYR A 6 -10.37 -13.87 -18.47
CA TYR A 6 -9.67 -12.78 -17.80
C TYR A 6 -8.43 -13.33 -17.09
N PRO A 7 -7.27 -12.64 -17.16
CA PRO A 7 -6.12 -12.99 -16.33
C PRO A 7 -6.53 -13.00 -14.87
N SER A 8 -5.98 -13.92 -14.07
CA SER A 8 -6.32 -14.00 -12.64
C SER A 8 -5.90 -12.71 -11.92
N PHE A 9 -6.77 -12.13 -11.08
CA PHE A 9 -6.46 -10.95 -10.27
C PHE A 9 -5.11 -11.06 -9.55
N SER A 10 -4.84 -12.21 -8.91
CA SER A 10 -3.57 -12.46 -8.22
C SER A 10 -2.37 -12.42 -9.17
N LYS A 11 -2.48 -12.96 -10.39
CA LYS A 11 -1.40 -12.90 -11.40
C LYS A 11 -1.19 -11.48 -11.88
N THR A 12 -2.26 -10.70 -12.08
CA THR A 12 -2.16 -9.29 -12.49
C THR A 12 -1.47 -8.46 -11.41
N ILE A 13 -1.82 -8.65 -10.13
CA ILE A 13 -1.14 -7.98 -9.02
C ILE A 13 0.34 -8.38 -8.94
N GLN A 14 0.65 -9.67 -9.07
CA GLN A 14 2.04 -10.12 -9.06
C GLN A 14 2.86 -9.50 -10.19
N ALA A 15 2.31 -9.45 -11.41
CA ALA A 15 2.96 -8.81 -12.55
C ALA A 15 3.15 -7.30 -12.32
N PHE A 16 2.16 -6.63 -11.74
CA PHE A 16 2.21 -5.21 -11.40
C PHE A 16 3.32 -4.90 -10.39
N LEU A 17 3.42 -5.66 -9.29
CA LEU A 17 4.46 -5.44 -8.27
C LEU A 17 5.85 -5.77 -8.81
N THR A 18 5.98 -6.80 -9.62
CA THR A 18 7.25 -7.16 -10.30
C THR A 18 7.69 -6.03 -11.24
N TYR A 19 6.75 -5.44 -11.99
CA TYR A 19 7.01 -4.30 -12.83
C TYR A 19 7.51 -3.10 -12.03
N LEU A 20 6.82 -2.72 -10.95
CA LEU A 20 7.24 -1.58 -10.12
C LEU A 20 8.62 -1.80 -9.49
N SER A 21 8.90 -3.01 -9.00
CA SER A 21 10.22 -3.31 -8.44
C SER A 21 11.35 -3.24 -9.46
N SER A 22 11.07 -3.58 -10.73
CA SER A 22 12.08 -3.59 -11.80
C SER A 22 12.20 -2.24 -12.52
N ASN A 23 11.24 -1.33 -12.32
CA ASN A 23 11.15 -0.05 -13.01
C ASN A 23 10.91 1.07 -11.97
N SER A 24 11.89 1.35 -11.11
CA SER A 24 11.75 2.33 -10.03
C SER A 24 11.38 3.75 -10.50
N ASP A 25 11.71 4.11 -11.73
CA ASP A 25 11.29 5.37 -12.37
C ASP A 25 9.79 5.45 -12.67
N ALA A 26 9.09 4.31 -12.71
CA ALA A 26 7.65 4.28 -12.98
C ALA A 26 6.83 5.06 -11.94
N LEU A 27 7.38 5.28 -10.74
CA LEU A 27 6.77 6.04 -9.64
C LEU A 27 7.21 7.52 -9.61
N ARG A 28 7.92 7.98 -10.65
CA ARG A 28 8.57 9.30 -10.70
C ARG A 28 8.39 10.01 -12.06
N LYS A 29 7.39 9.61 -12.84
CA LYS A 29 7.06 10.28 -14.11
C LYS A 29 6.73 11.75 -13.88
N ASP A 30 6.95 12.57 -14.90
CA ASP A 30 6.63 13.99 -14.83
C ASP A 30 5.10 14.17 -14.61
N PRO A 31 4.68 14.87 -13.53
CA PRO A 31 3.28 15.12 -13.27
C PRO A 31 2.54 15.81 -14.42
N ALA A 32 3.25 16.58 -15.27
CA ALA A 32 2.66 17.22 -16.45
C ALA A 32 2.06 16.19 -17.41
N GLU A 33 2.69 15.02 -17.55
CA GLU A 33 2.22 13.91 -18.40
C GLU A 33 0.97 13.21 -17.83
N LEU A 34 0.72 13.35 -16.53
CA LEU A 34 -0.33 12.62 -15.80
C LEU A 34 -1.44 13.54 -15.27
N THR A 35 -1.60 14.71 -15.87
CA THR A 35 -2.55 15.75 -15.45
C THR A 35 -3.99 15.21 -15.29
N GLU A 36 -4.47 14.38 -16.21
CA GLU A 36 -5.82 13.83 -16.14
C GLU A 36 -6.00 12.82 -15.00
N ILE A 37 -4.98 12.01 -14.71
CA ILE A 37 -5.01 11.07 -13.58
C ILE A 37 -4.99 11.84 -12.27
N LYS A 38 -4.14 12.87 -12.17
CA LYS A 38 -4.07 13.71 -10.98
C LYS A 38 -5.42 14.39 -10.68
N LYS A 39 -6.10 14.92 -11.71
CA LYS A 39 -7.47 15.45 -11.60
C LYS A 39 -8.48 14.40 -11.14
N LYS A 40 -8.46 13.18 -11.73
CA LYS A 40 -9.32 12.07 -11.29
C LYS A 40 -9.11 11.78 -9.80
N LEU A 41 -7.87 11.67 -9.35
CA LEU A 41 -7.54 11.41 -7.95
C LEU A 41 -8.05 12.53 -7.05
N HIS A 42 -7.79 13.80 -7.35
CA HIS A 42 -8.29 14.94 -6.56
C HIS A 42 -9.82 14.96 -6.41
N SER A 43 -10.57 14.49 -7.42
CA SER A 43 -12.03 14.48 -7.39
C SER A 43 -12.66 13.53 -6.35
N GLN A 44 -11.88 12.64 -5.70
CA GLN A 44 -12.37 11.77 -4.62
C GLN A 44 -12.41 12.46 -3.25
N GLY A 45 -11.79 13.63 -3.09
CA GLY A 45 -11.86 14.36 -1.84
C GLY A 45 -13.29 14.81 -1.56
N ASP A 46 -13.81 14.49 -0.37
CA ASP A 46 -15.08 15.08 0.02
C ASP A 46 -14.87 16.57 0.24
N ALA A 47 -15.48 17.41 -0.61
CA ALA A 47 -15.38 18.87 -0.50
C ALA A 47 -15.91 19.38 0.86
N ALA A 48 -16.71 18.57 1.56
CA ALA A 48 -17.21 18.85 2.90
C ALA A 48 -16.26 18.41 4.04
N SER A 49 -15.16 17.71 3.74
CA SER A 49 -14.17 17.34 4.77
C SER A 49 -13.37 18.59 5.20
N GLN A 50 -13.60 19.06 6.43
CA GLN A 50 -12.86 20.19 7.03
C GLN A 50 -11.41 19.85 7.45
N GLY A 51 -10.75 18.93 6.74
CA GLY A 51 -9.36 18.60 6.96
C GLY A 51 -8.48 19.23 5.88
N SER A 52 -7.34 19.81 6.26
CA SER A 52 -6.20 19.99 5.36
C SER A 52 -5.60 18.62 5.04
N GLY A 53 -6.37 17.76 4.40
CA GLY A 53 -5.89 16.45 3.96
C GLY A 53 -4.70 16.61 3.01
N ASN A 54 -3.83 15.60 3.00
CA ASN A 54 -2.67 15.62 2.12
C ASN A 54 -3.15 15.71 0.67
N GLN A 55 -2.55 16.65 -0.06
CA GLN A 55 -2.74 16.75 -1.51
C GLN A 55 -2.25 15.49 -2.19
N VAL A 56 -2.87 15.12 -3.31
CA VAL A 56 -2.45 13.99 -4.14
C VAL A 56 -0.98 14.15 -4.51
N THR A 57 -0.17 13.17 -4.15
CA THR A 57 1.27 13.21 -4.41
C THR A 57 1.58 12.76 -5.84
N ASP A 58 2.75 13.16 -6.34
CA ASP A 58 3.19 12.74 -7.68
C ASP A 58 3.41 11.23 -7.73
N GLN A 59 3.86 10.61 -6.63
CA GLN A 59 4.00 9.16 -6.51
C GLN A 59 2.63 8.46 -6.63
N GLU A 60 1.60 8.94 -5.92
CA GLU A 60 0.24 8.37 -6.01
C GLU A 60 -0.33 8.48 -7.43
N THR A 61 -0.07 9.61 -8.09
CA THR A 61 -0.47 9.81 -9.50
C THR A 61 0.22 8.81 -10.42
N CYS A 62 1.53 8.61 -10.25
CA CYS A 62 2.29 7.63 -11.02
C CYS A 62 1.85 6.20 -10.74
N PHE A 63 1.55 5.88 -9.48
CA PHE A 63 1.04 4.57 -9.08
C PHE A 63 -0.32 4.26 -9.72
N ALA A 64 -1.25 5.22 -9.71
CA ALA A 64 -2.54 5.08 -10.38
C ALA A 64 -2.37 4.91 -11.91
N ALA A 65 -1.45 5.64 -12.53
CA ALA A 65 -1.14 5.48 -13.95
C ALA A 65 -0.60 4.08 -14.29
N ALA A 66 0.26 3.54 -13.43
CA ALA A 66 0.77 2.19 -13.57
C ALA A 66 -0.34 1.13 -13.37
N LEU A 67 -1.28 1.36 -12.46
CA LEU A 67 -2.47 0.51 -12.32
C LEU A 67 -3.32 0.53 -13.59
N GLU A 68 -3.62 1.71 -14.14
CA GLU A 68 -4.41 1.82 -15.38
C GLU A 68 -3.71 1.10 -16.56
N SER A 69 -2.37 1.15 -16.66
CA SER A 69 -1.63 0.39 -17.69
C SER A 69 -1.65 -1.13 -17.51
N PHE A 70 -1.99 -1.62 -16.31
CA PHE A 70 -2.23 -3.04 -16.02
C PHE A 70 -3.72 -3.43 -16.12
N GLY A 71 -4.56 -2.54 -16.66
CA GLY A 71 -5.98 -2.80 -16.92
C GLY A 71 -6.90 -2.58 -15.71
N PHE A 72 -6.40 -2.00 -14.63
CA PHE A 72 -7.25 -1.58 -13.51
C PHE A 72 -8.03 -0.32 -13.90
N LYS A 73 -9.32 -0.29 -13.59
CA LYS A 73 -10.17 0.87 -13.79
C LYS A 73 -10.35 1.62 -12.47
N TYR A 74 -10.38 2.93 -12.56
CA TYR A 74 -10.75 3.76 -11.42
C TYR A 74 -12.19 3.47 -10.96
N SER A 75 -12.42 3.44 -9.65
CA SER A 75 -13.75 3.35 -9.03
C SER A 75 -13.86 4.34 -7.86
N SER A 76 -14.99 5.04 -7.79
CA SER A 76 -15.36 5.85 -6.63
C SER A 76 -15.90 4.95 -5.52
N SER A 77 -15.58 5.26 -4.26
CA SER A 77 -16.19 4.59 -3.11
C SER A 77 -17.72 4.73 -3.04
N LYS A 78 -18.29 5.75 -3.72
CA LYS A 78 -19.73 6.04 -3.74
C LYS A 78 -20.49 5.33 -4.87
N VAL A 79 -19.79 4.81 -5.88
CA VAL A 79 -20.41 4.23 -7.09
C VAL A 79 -19.85 2.84 -7.34
N LEU A 80 -20.71 1.83 -7.26
CA LEU A 80 -20.34 0.45 -7.55
C LEU A 80 -20.10 0.26 -9.06
N PRO A 81 -19.08 -0.52 -9.46
CA PRO A 81 -18.88 -0.82 -10.86
C PRO A 81 -20.05 -1.60 -11.49
N SER A 82 -20.44 -1.22 -12.70
CA SER A 82 -21.47 -1.91 -13.49
C SER A 82 -20.94 -3.14 -14.26
N GLU A 83 -19.64 -3.21 -14.48
CA GLU A 83 -18.98 -4.25 -15.27
C GLU A 83 -18.03 -5.09 -14.42
N ASN A 84 -17.84 -6.35 -14.81
CA ASN A 84 -16.81 -7.19 -14.22
C ASN A 84 -15.41 -6.66 -14.61
N GLY A 85 -14.45 -6.73 -13.69
CA GLY A 85 -13.09 -6.30 -13.96
C GLY A 85 -12.30 -5.98 -12.69
N PHE A 86 -11.12 -5.39 -12.89
CA PHE A 86 -10.25 -4.96 -11.80
C PHE A 86 -10.36 -3.47 -11.60
N TYR A 87 -10.45 -3.07 -10.34
CA TYR A 87 -10.71 -1.69 -9.97
C TYR A 87 -9.77 -1.23 -8.88
N TYR A 88 -9.62 0.08 -8.74
CA TYR A 88 -8.97 0.69 -7.59
C TYR A 88 -9.78 1.86 -7.03
N ILE A 89 -9.75 2.01 -5.71
CA ILE A 89 -10.22 3.18 -4.96
C ILE A 89 -8.98 3.87 -4.39
N TYR A 90 -8.99 5.20 -4.41
CA TYR A 90 -7.94 6.04 -3.84
C TYR A 90 -8.51 6.91 -2.72
N GLN A 91 -7.87 6.93 -1.56
CA GLN A 91 -8.37 7.68 -0.42
C GLN A 91 -7.76 9.08 -0.36
N VAL A 92 -8.39 10.04 -1.05
CA VAL A 92 -8.04 11.47 -0.90
C VAL A 92 -8.30 11.92 0.53
N ASN A 93 -7.41 12.77 1.06
CA ASN A 93 -7.53 13.32 2.41
C ASN A 93 -7.66 12.25 3.50
N GLY A 94 -7.08 11.07 3.27
CA GLY A 94 -6.92 10.07 4.31
C GLY A 94 -6.29 10.68 5.55
N THR A 95 -6.72 10.23 6.72
CA THR A 95 -5.93 10.48 7.93
C THR A 95 -4.54 9.85 7.73
N GLN A 96 -3.53 10.25 8.49
CA GLN A 96 -2.20 9.62 8.37
C GLN A 96 -2.20 8.10 8.66
N ARG A 97 -3.32 7.55 9.15
CA ARG A 97 -3.58 6.12 9.39
C ARG A 97 -4.34 5.43 8.25
N SER A 98 -4.80 6.19 7.26
CA SER A 98 -5.57 5.68 6.13
C SER A 98 -4.63 5.08 5.09
N ILE A 99 -5.06 3.98 4.46
CA ILE A 99 -4.40 3.40 3.29
C ILE A 99 -4.57 4.33 2.08
N ASP A 100 -3.57 4.43 1.22
CA ASP A 100 -3.65 5.29 0.04
C ASP A 100 -4.56 4.67 -1.03
N PHE A 101 -4.38 3.37 -1.31
CA PHE A 101 -5.13 2.67 -2.35
C PHE A 101 -5.68 1.33 -1.88
N GLN A 102 -6.85 0.97 -2.42
CA GLN A 102 -7.34 -0.39 -2.41
C GLN A 102 -7.64 -0.82 -3.84
N VAL A 103 -7.00 -1.90 -4.29
CA VAL A 103 -7.31 -2.54 -5.58
C VAL A 103 -8.11 -3.81 -5.36
N TYR A 104 -9.03 -4.13 -6.25
CA TYR A 104 -9.95 -5.25 -6.04
C TYR A 104 -10.48 -5.85 -7.35
N ASP A 105 -10.92 -7.10 -7.23
CA ASP A 105 -11.62 -7.86 -8.26
C ASP A 105 -13.13 -7.73 -8.07
N TRP A 106 -13.83 -7.23 -9.08
CA TRP A 106 -15.28 -7.07 -9.12
C TRP A 106 -15.88 -8.05 -10.12
N PHE A 107 -16.77 -8.92 -9.63
CA PHE A 107 -17.42 -9.90 -10.48
C PHE A 107 -18.83 -10.20 -9.95
N SER A 108 -19.83 -10.18 -10.85
CA SER A 108 -21.23 -10.45 -10.50
C SER A 108 -21.72 -9.58 -9.32
N ALA A 109 -21.50 -8.27 -9.44
CA ALA A 109 -21.88 -7.26 -8.44
C ALA A 109 -21.28 -7.48 -7.03
N THR A 110 -20.17 -8.22 -6.92
CA THR A 110 -19.52 -8.53 -5.65
C THR A 110 -18.01 -8.31 -5.73
N LYS A 111 -17.43 -7.73 -4.65
CA LYS A 111 -15.98 -7.65 -4.45
C LYS A 111 -15.46 -9.01 -4.00
N ARG A 112 -14.64 -9.68 -4.83
CA ARG A 112 -14.15 -11.05 -4.54
C ARG A 112 -12.83 -11.09 -3.78
N LYS A 113 -11.90 -10.20 -4.15
CA LYS A 113 -10.55 -10.09 -3.57
C LYS A 113 -10.15 -8.63 -3.54
N SER A 114 -9.32 -8.26 -2.58
CA SER A 114 -8.74 -6.92 -2.49
C SER A 114 -7.32 -6.95 -1.95
N VAL A 115 -6.53 -5.96 -2.33
CA VAL A 115 -5.19 -5.68 -1.80
C VAL A 115 -5.13 -4.20 -1.47
N ASN A 116 -4.65 -3.89 -0.27
CA ASN A 116 -4.47 -2.53 0.19
C ASN A 116 -3.01 -2.11 0.01
N PHE A 117 -2.80 -0.87 -0.42
CA PHE A 117 -1.48 -0.29 -0.62
C PHE A 117 -1.35 0.99 0.18
N ASP A 118 -0.16 1.17 0.76
CA ASP A 118 0.27 2.42 1.38
C ASP A 118 1.59 2.84 0.75
N LEU A 119 1.66 4.07 0.28
CA LEU A 119 2.79 4.61 -0.45
C LEU A 119 3.60 5.50 0.50
N LYS A 120 4.92 5.37 0.41
CA LYS A 120 5.87 6.29 1.04
C LYS A 120 6.87 6.74 -0.01
N HIS A 121 7.15 8.03 -0.04
CA HIS A 121 8.23 8.56 -0.87
C HIS A 121 9.12 9.50 -0.09
N THR A 122 10.36 9.57 -0.54
CA THR A 122 11.28 10.62 -0.12
C THR A 122 12.26 10.95 -1.25
N LYS A 123 12.82 12.16 -1.20
CA LYS A 123 13.95 12.58 -2.07
C LYS A 123 15.30 12.30 -1.39
N THR A 124 15.28 11.94 -0.11
CA THR A 124 16.46 11.59 0.69
C THR A 124 16.46 10.08 0.98
N ASP A 125 17.26 9.67 1.96
CA ASP A 125 17.34 8.32 2.51
C ASP A 125 16.47 8.14 3.76
N ILE A 126 15.56 9.06 4.06
CA ILE A 126 14.67 8.99 5.24
C ILE A 126 13.25 9.30 4.82
N PHE A 127 12.30 8.48 5.29
CA PHE A 127 10.88 8.79 5.24
C PHE A 127 10.27 8.77 6.64
N PHE A 128 9.08 9.34 6.76
CA PHE A 128 8.38 9.52 8.02
C PHE A 128 7.08 8.69 8.03
N LEU A 129 6.80 8.07 9.18
CA LEU A 129 5.50 7.53 9.53
C LEU A 129 4.90 8.41 10.62
N ASN A 130 4.12 9.41 10.21
CA ASN A 130 3.45 10.32 11.14
C ASN A 130 2.26 9.60 11.81
N ASP A 131 2.30 9.45 13.12
CA ASP A 131 1.33 8.69 13.93
C ASP A 131 1.05 7.26 13.42
N GLY A 132 1.97 6.74 12.61
CA GLY A 132 1.80 5.54 11.83
C GLY A 132 2.65 4.39 12.34
N TRP A 133 2.21 3.20 11.95
CA TRP A 133 2.94 1.95 12.06
C TRP A 133 2.83 1.24 10.71
N PHE A 134 3.65 0.22 10.50
CA PHE A 134 3.44 -0.69 9.38
C PHE A 134 2.31 -1.65 9.73
N HIS A 135 1.16 -1.47 9.07
CA HIS A 135 -0.03 -2.25 9.33
C HIS A 135 0.03 -3.62 8.62
N GLU A 136 -0.47 -4.65 9.28
CA GLU A 136 -0.52 -5.98 8.71
C GLU A 136 -1.40 -6.04 7.45
N ASN A 137 -1.03 -6.91 6.51
CA ASN A 137 -1.80 -7.16 5.27
C ASN A 137 -1.98 -5.94 4.36
N ILE A 138 -1.18 -4.89 4.57
CA ILE A 138 -1.03 -3.76 3.65
C ILE A 138 0.30 -3.89 2.93
N VAL A 139 0.28 -3.73 1.61
CA VAL A 139 1.50 -3.71 0.80
C VAL A 139 2.04 -2.29 0.79
N TYR A 140 3.21 -2.10 1.37
CA TYR A 140 3.91 -0.83 1.35
C TYR A 140 4.76 -0.72 0.09
N ILE A 141 4.69 0.43 -0.58
CA ILE A 141 5.60 0.77 -1.68
C ILE A 141 6.37 2.02 -1.30
N ILE A 142 7.65 1.81 -0.98
CA ILE A 142 8.55 2.85 -0.52
C ILE A 142 9.48 3.21 -1.66
N SER A 143 9.45 4.46 -2.11
CA SER A 143 10.31 4.96 -3.20
C SER A 143 11.24 6.08 -2.73
N TRP A 144 12.52 6.00 -3.09
CA TRP A 144 13.50 7.02 -2.72
C TRP A 144 14.58 7.21 -3.78
N MET A 145 15.41 8.24 -3.59
CA MET A 145 16.61 8.46 -4.41
C MET A 145 17.82 7.93 -3.64
N ARG A 146 18.27 6.73 -3.98
CA ARG A 146 19.42 6.08 -3.36
C ARG A 146 20.71 6.78 -3.80
N ARG A 147 21.58 7.09 -2.86
CA ARG A 147 22.92 7.61 -3.15
C ARG A 147 23.83 6.44 -3.51
N ILE A 148 24.41 6.48 -4.71
CA ILE A 148 25.35 5.45 -5.20
C ILE A 148 26.79 5.96 -5.32
N SER A 149 27.01 7.27 -5.25
CA SER A 149 28.36 7.85 -5.28
C SER A 149 29.02 7.92 -3.90
N GLU A 150 30.33 7.67 -3.87
CA GLU A 150 31.21 7.90 -2.72
C GLU A 150 31.12 9.33 -2.15
N PRO A 151 31.45 9.54 -0.86
CA PRO A 151 31.35 10.84 -0.18
C PRO A 151 32.06 12.02 -0.86
N ARG A 152 33.11 11.75 -1.65
CA ARG A 152 34.00 12.77 -2.25
C ARG A 152 33.81 12.98 -3.76
N LYS A 153 32.91 12.24 -4.41
CA LYS A 153 32.62 12.37 -5.86
C LYS A 153 31.29 13.08 -6.08
N LYS A 154 31.05 13.57 -7.31
CA LYS A 154 29.77 14.16 -7.74
C LYS A 154 28.63 13.26 -7.28
N LYS A 155 27.63 13.84 -6.61
CA LYS A 155 26.49 13.11 -6.05
C LYS A 155 25.72 12.42 -7.18
N VAL A 156 25.88 11.10 -7.30
CA VAL A 156 25.07 10.27 -8.20
C VAL A 156 23.98 9.63 -7.36
N VAL A 157 22.74 9.84 -7.78
CA VAL A 157 21.56 9.24 -7.17
C VAL A 157 20.82 8.43 -8.21
N GLU A 158 20.23 7.31 -7.78
CA GLU A 158 19.37 6.47 -8.59
C GLU A 158 18.01 6.29 -7.90
N PRO A 159 16.91 6.15 -8.66
CA PRO A 159 15.63 5.72 -8.13
C PRO A 159 15.72 4.31 -7.53
N ALA A 160 15.19 4.14 -6.33
CA ALA A 160 15.03 2.84 -5.69
C ALA A 160 13.59 2.66 -5.21
N THR A 161 13.13 1.41 -5.24
CA THR A 161 11.80 1.00 -4.80
C THR A 161 11.91 -0.23 -3.93
N PHE A 162 11.24 -0.21 -2.79
CA PHE A 162 11.09 -1.33 -1.87
C PHE A 162 9.60 -1.67 -1.74
N ILE A 163 9.27 -2.95 -1.84
CA ILE A 163 7.89 -3.46 -1.77
C ILE A 163 7.85 -4.60 -0.76
N ALA A 164 7.00 -4.45 0.25
CA ALA A 164 6.83 -5.45 1.30
C ALA A 164 5.42 -5.39 1.92
N LEU A 165 4.98 -6.46 2.58
CA LEU A 165 3.86 -6.38 3.51
C LEU A 165 4.29 -5.66 4.80
N GLY A 166 3.40 -4.90 5.41
CA GLY A 166 3.73 -4.08 6.57
C GLY A 166 4.38 -4.86 7.72
N GLN A 167 3.88 -6.05 8.03
CA GLN A 167 4.45 -6.90 9.09
C GLN A 167 5.85 -7.43 8.81
N GLN A 168 6.36 -7.30 7.58
CA GLN A 168 7.70 -7.75 7.20
C GLN A 168 8.75 -6.65 7.39
N ILE A 169 8.33 -5.41 7.56
CA ILE A 169 9.24 -4.25 7.57
C ILE A 169 9.89 -4.04 8.93
N PRO A 170 9.14 -3.96 10.05
CA PRO A 170 9.76 -3.76 11.35
C PRO A 170 10.49 -5.03 11.81
N THR A 171 11.62 -4.83 12.46
CA THR A 171 12.29 -5.88 13.26
C THR A 171 11.50 -6.17 14.54
N VAL A 172 11.83 -7.27 15.21
CA VAL A 172 11.21 -7.63 16.50
C VAL A 172 11.50 -6.54 17.54
N GLU A 173 12.71 -5.99 17.54
CA GLU A 173 13.13 -4.92 18.43
C GLU A 173 12.37 -3.62 18.16
N GLU A 174 12.18 -3.25 16.89
CA GLU A 174 11.40 -2.07 16.51
C GLU A 174 9.91 -2.23 16.89
N ALA A 175 9.35 -3.43 16.75
CA ALA A 175 7.98 -3.72 17.15
C ALA A 175 7.80 -3.57 18.67
N ALA A 176 8.70 -4.15 19.46
CA ALA A 176 8.68 -4.01 20.92
C ALA A 176 8.82 -2.53 21.36
N LEU A 177 9.75 -1.80 20.74
CA LEU A 177 9.92 -0.36 21.01
C LEU A 177 8.66 0.44 20.67
N TYR A 178 7.99 0.13 19.56
CA TYR A 178 6.77 0.83 19.16
C TYR A 178 5.61 0.58 20.15
N GLU A 179 5.48 -0.65 20.66
CA GLU A 179 4.50 -0.97 21.70
C GLU A 179 4.72 -0.14 22.97
N GLU A 180 5.98 -0.02 23.42
CA GLU A 180 6.33 0.83 24.56
C GLU A 180 5.96 2.31 24.32
N LEU A 181 6.29 2.83 23.13
CA LEU A 181 5.94 4.19 22.74
C LEU A 181 4.41 4.39 22.73
N CYS A 182 3.64 3.42 22.22
CA CYS A 182 2.18 3.45 22.21
C CYS A 182 1.60 3.60 23.62
N GLU A 183 2.13 2.87 24.60
CA GLU A 183 1.68 2.98 25.99
C GLU A 183 2.05 4.34 26.61
N ILE A 184 3.24 4.87 26.30
CA ILE A 184 3.61 6.24 26.70
C ILE A 184 2.63 7.27 26.12
N LYS A 185 2.36 7.22 24.81
CA LYS A 185 1.40 8.13 24.15
C LYS A 185 0.02 8.04 24.77
N LYS A 186 -0.46 6.82 25.03
CA LYS A 186 -1.76 6.59 25.64
C LYS A 186 -1.81 7.24 27.02
N LYS A 187 -0.85 6.94 27.89
CA LYS A 187 -0.75 7.51 29.25
C LYS A 187 -0.77 9.04 29.24
N TYR A 188 0.04 9.68 28.38
CA TYR A 188 0.08 11.14 28.30
C TYR A 188 -1.22 11.75 27.73
N ASN A 189 -1.81 11.11 26.72
CA ASN A 189 -3.06 11.60 26.10
C ASN A 189 -4.31 11.32 26.95
N THR A 190 -4.27 10.39 27.91
CA THR A 190 -5.39 10.12 28.83
C THR A 190 -5.24 10.88 30.14
N ASP A 191 -4.07 10.83 30.76
CA ASP A 191 -3.88 11.23 32.16
C ASP A 191 -3.50 12.71 32.28
N TYR A 192 -2.92 13.28 31.23
CA TYR A 192 -2.50 14.68 31.16
C TYR A 192 -3.31 15.48 30.14
N LYS A 193 -4.62 15.19 30.04
CA LYS A 193 -5.55 15.79 29.06
C LYS A 193 -5.59 17.31 29.03
N GLY A 194 -5.00 18.01 30.00
CA GLY A 194 -4.95 19.47 30.10
C GLY A 194 -6.00 20.04 31.05
N SER A 195 -6.30 21.34 30.94
CA SER A 195 -7.28 22.01 31.81
C SER A 195 -8.08 23.06 31.02
N GLY A 196 -9.40 23.11 31.24
CA GLY A 196 -10.27 24.06 30.58
C GLY A 196 -10.23 23.92 29.06
N SER A 197 -9.78 24.97 28.36
CA SER A 197 -9.68 24.99 26.89
C SER A 197 -8.37 24.40 26.35
N PHE A 198 -7.37 24.15 27.20
CA PHE A 198 -6.08 23.61 26.78
C PHE A 198 -6.10 22.08 26.91
N HIS A 199 -5.78 21.39 25.82
CA HIS A 199 -5.63 19.93 25.81
C HIS A 199 -4.23 19.52 25.35
N CYS A 200 -3.56 18.69 26.15
CA CYS A 200 -2.29 18.09 25.72
C CYS A 200 -2.59 16.95 24.73
N TYR A 201 -1.90 16.98 23.59
CA TYR A 201 -1.98 15.92 22.59
C TYR A 201 -0.59 15.61 22.04
N LEU A 202 -0.05 14.46 22.44
CA LEU A 202 1.19 13.93 21.90
C LEU A 202 0.94 13.13 20.63
N ARG A 203 1.75 13.44 19.60
CA ARG A 203 1.85 12.72 18.33
C ARG A 203 3.29 12.27 18.15
N PHE A 204 3.50 11.10 17.55
CA PHE A 204 4.84 10.65 17.17
C PHE A 204 5.01 10.75 15.67
N ALA A 205 6.21 11.10 15.23
CA ALA A 205 6.62 10.98 13.84
C ALA A 205 7.85 10.08 13.82
N ASN A 206 7.66 8.82 13.43
CA ASN A 206 8.75 7.85 13.39
C ASN A 206 9.54 8.02 12.09
N THR A 207 10.86 8.06 12.18
CA THR A 207 11.74 8.12 11.02
C THR A 207 12.28 6.74 10.69
N TYR A 208 12.25 6.40 9.41
CA TYR A 208 12.88 5.19 8.90
C TYR A 208 13.92 5.57 7.86
N LYS A 209 15.12 5.01 8.03
CA LYS A 209 16.20 5.13 7.05
C LYS A 209 16.02 4.08 5.96
N CYS A 210 16.29 4.46 4.72
CA CYS A 210 16.21 3.60 3.56
C CYS A 210 17.50 2.79 3.32
N ASP A 211 18.56 3.03 4.09
CA ASP A 211 19.84 2.31 4.00
C ASP A 211 19.69 0.82 4.37
N ARG A 212 18.76 0.49 5.26
CA ARG A 212 18.41 -0.89 5.61
C ARG A 212 17.79 -1.69 4.45
N PHE A 213 17.27 -1.04 3.41
CA PHE A 213 16.66 -1.71 2.27
C PHE A 213 17.75 -2.14 1.28
N THR A 214 18.53 -3.15 1.67
CA THR A 214 19.55 -3.77 0.82
C THR A 214 18.89 -4.51 -0.36
N ALA A 215 19.69 -4.86 -1.37
CA ALA A 215 19.17 -5.60 -2.53
C ALA A 215 18.60 -6.96 -2.10
N GLU A 216 19.31 -7.68 -1.24
CA GLU A 216 18.92 -8.99 -0.72
C GLU A 216 17.61 -8.90 0.05
N TYR A 217 17.53 -7.97 1.00
CA TYR A 217 16.33 -7.75 1.80
C TYR A 217 15.13 -7.34 0.94
N THR A 218 15.36 -6.48 -0.07
CA THR A 218 14.32 -6.07 -1.03
C THR A 218 13.80 -7.26 -1.83
N THR A 219 14.67 -8.12 -2.35
CA THR A 219 14.27 -9.31 -3.11
C THR A 219 13.52 -10.33 -2.26
N GLU A 220 13.98 -10.55 -1.02
CA GLU A 220 13.32 -11.43 -0.06
C GLU A 220 11.90 -10.96 0.26
N CYS A 221 11.75 -9.69 0.67
CA CYS A 221 10.44 -9.11 0.99
C CYS A 221 9.50 -9.11 -0.21
N LEU A 222 9.99 -8.80 -1.41
CA LEU A 222 9.18 -8.85 -2.62
C LEU A 222 8.68 -10.27 -2.89
N THR A 223 9.57 -11.27 -2.84
CA THR A 223 9.22 -12.68 -3.09
C THR A 223 8.15 -13.16 -2.11
N ALA A 224 8.33 -12.86 -0.83
CA ALA A 224 7.37 -13.20 0.21
C ALA A 224 6.04 -12.46 0.00
N THR A 225 6.05 -11.18 -0.35
CA THR A 225 4.85 -10.41 -0.68
C THR A 225 4.10 -11.05 -1.86
N LEU A 226 4.79 -11.32 -2.97
CA LEU A 226 4.23 -11.95 -4.17
C LEU A 226 3.54 -13.29 -3.85
N SER A 227 4.09 -14.07 -2.91
CA SER A 227 3.49 -15.34 -2.48
C SER A 227 2.13 -15.17 -1.80
N VAL A 228 1.96 -14.09 -1.01
CA VAL A 228 0.75 -13.81 -0.22
C VAL A 228 -0.36 -13.22 -1.10
N VAL A 229 -0.02 -12.32 -2.04
CA VAL A 229 -0.99 -11.78 -3.02
C VAL A 229 -1.34 -12.77 -4.13
N GLY A 230 -0.59 -13.88 -4.22
CA GLY A 230 -0.83 -15.00 -5.12
C GLY A 230 -2.16 -15.73 -4.87
N PRO A 231 -2.53 -16.67 -5.75
CA PRO A 231 -3.70 -17.51 -5.54
C PRO A 231 -3.53 -18.35 -4.27
N ARG A 232 -4.33 -18.08 -3.22
CA ARG A 232 -4.46 -19.00 -2.08
C ARG A 232 -4.92 -20.35 -2.63
N ARG A 233 -4.08 -21.39 -2.50
CA ARG A 233 -4.55 -22.78 -2.66
C ARG A 233 -5.69 -22.96 -1.66
N ARG A 234 -6.90 -23.29 -2.13
CA ARG A 234 -7.91 -23.85 -1.22
C ARG A 234 -7.30 -25.12 -0.65
N PRO A 235 -7.35 -25.35 0.67
CA PRO A 235 -7.13 -26.70 1.18
C PRO A 235 -8.09 -27.63 0.45
N ALA A 236 -7.57 -28.75 -0.06
CA ALA A 236 -8.39 -29.77 -0.66
C ALA A 236 -9.46 -30.16 0.36
N VAL A 237 -10.72 -30.01 -0.02
CA VAL A 237 -11.82 -30.60 0.74
C VAL A 237 -11.55 -32.10 0.69
N ALA A 238 -11.29 -32.72 1.83
CA ALA A 238 -11.25 -34.17 1.92
C ALA A 238 -12.63 -34.66 1.45
N GLU A 239 -12.65 -35.45 0.37
CA GLU A 239 -13.83 -36.21 0.00
C GLU A 239 -14.12 -37.15 1.17
N ASP A 240 -15.20 -36.87 1.89
CA ASP A 240 -15.70 -37.70 2.96
C ASP A 240 -16.33 -38.93 2.29
N ASP A 241 -15.50 -39.97 2.20
CA ASP A 241 -15.83 -41.29 1.67
C ASP A 241 -16.80 -41.98 2.64
N THR A 242 -18.06 -41.53 2.64
CA THR A 242 -19.13 -42.21 3.37
C THR A 242 -19.57 -43.42 2.56
N MET A 243 -18.85 -44.52 2.77
CA MET A 243 -19.36 -45.86 2.57
C MET A 243 -20.65 -46.04 3.38
N SER A 244 -21.82 -46.02 2.75
CA SER A 244 -22.99 -46.69 3.31
C SER A 244 -23.01 -48.13 2.81
N MET A 245 -22.52 -49.05 3.64
CA MET A 245 -22.81 -50.47 3.50
C MET A 245 -24.30 -50.73 3.71
N ASP A 246 -24.80 -51.67 2.91
CA ASP A 246 -26.14 -52.25 2.97
C ASP A 246 -26.50 -52.90 4.32
N SER A 247 -27.81 -53.05 4.51
CA SER A 247 -28.54 -54.09 5.28
C SER A 247 -28.64 -53.94 6.80
N ILE A 248 -29.86 -53.71 7.32
CA ILE A 248 -30.84 -54.74 7.78
C ILE A 248 -32.25 -54.14 7.61
#